data_AF-A0A1Q7RH04-F1
#
_entry.id   AF-A0A1Q7RH04-F1
#
_cell.length_a   1.000
_cell.length_b   1.000
_cell.length_c   1.000
_cell.angle_alpha   90.00
_cell.angle_beta   90.00
_cell.angle_gamma   90.00
#
_symmetry.space_group_name_H-M   'P 1'
#
loop_
_entity.id
_entity.type
_entity.pdbx_description
1 polymer ?
#
loop_
_entity_poly.entity_id
_entity_poly.type
_entity_poly.pdbx_seq_one_letter_code
_entity_poly.pdbx_strand_id
1 'polypeptide(L)'
;MEQQLNALREPSNVPYLALIGENVPDEQERNRLNRLAGKVLHETLDAVFGEPNDMVIGVSSMQGVRGGAYPAFAMNLLPCDHFRYYDIPQGLAAVKQWIIGS
;
A
#
# COMPACT_ATOMS: atom_id res chain seq x y z
N MET A 1 -3.63 -25.43 -11.37
CA MET A 1 -2.59 -24.52 -11.86
C MET A 1 -3.10 -23.12 -11.59
N GLU A 2 -2.66 -22.50 -10.50
CA GLU A 2 -3.08 -21.14 -10.15
C GLU A 2 -2.52 -20.16 -11.17
N GLN A 3 -3.40 -19.39 -11.81
CA GLN A 3 -3.01 -18.32 -12.71
C GLN A 3 -2.40 -17.21 -11.86
N GLN A 4 -1.10 -16.96 -11.99
CA GLN A 4 -0.47 -15.79 -11.37
C GLN A 4 -1.07 -14.52 -11.98
N LEU A 5 -1.97 -13.87 -11.24
CA LEU A 5 -2.34 -12.47 -11.48
C LEU A 5 -1.05 -11.65 -11.52
N ASN A 6 -0.82 -10.93 -12.63
CA ASN A 6 0.40 -10.15 -12.89
C ASN A 6 1.69 -10.96 -13.16
N ALA A 7 1.61 -12.08 -13.89
CA ALA A 7 2.78 -12.85 -14.37
C ALA A 7 3.70 -12.12 -15.40
N LEU A 8 3.56 -10.81 -15.57
CA LEU A 8 4.43 -10.00 -16.43
C LEU A 8 5.80 -9.85 -15.76
N ARG A 9 6.69 -10.83 -16.00
CA ARG A 9 8.06 -10.89 -15.46
C ARG A 9 9.09 -10.10 -16.26
N GLU A 10 8.72 -9.68 -17.48
CA GLU A 10 9.62 -8.86 -18.30
C GLU A 10 9.72 -7.45 -17.70
N PRO A 11 10.88 -6.78 -17.74
CA PRO A 11 10.98 -5.38 -17.32
C PRO A 11 10.08 -4.47 -18.17
N SER A 12 9.39 -3.51 -17.56
CA SER A 12 8.63 -2.47 -18.28
C SER A 12 9.36 -1.13 -18.18
N ASN A 13 9.74 -0.54 -19.31
CA ASN A 13 10.37 0.80 -19.33
C ASN A 13 9.36 1.95 -19.23
N VAL A 14 8.08 1.64 -19.04
CA VAL A 14 7.06 2.68 -18.78
C VAL A 14 7.29 3.21 -17.37
N PRO A 15 7.36 4.54 -17.16
CA PRO A 15 7.45 5.11 -15.83
C PRO A 15 6.19 4.82 -15.01
N TYR A 16 6.36 4.36 -13.77
CA TYR A 16 5.27 4.09 -12.83
C TYR A 16 5.37 4.96 -11.59
N LEU A 17 4.24 5.52 -11.18
CA LEU A 17 4.04 6.08 -9.85
C LEU A 17 3.13 5.14 -9.06
N ALA A 18 3.58 4.69 -7.89
CA ALA A 18 2.71 4.05 -6.90
C ALA A 18 2.43 5.01 -5.75
N LEU A 19 1.14 5.23 -5.48
CA LEU A 19 0.66 5.82 -4.24
C LEU A 19 0.34 4.67 -3.29
N ILE A 20 0.98 4.66 -2.13
CA ILE A 20 0.90 3.55 -1.17
C ILE A 20 0.42 4.11 0.16
N GLY A 21 -0.62 3.49 0.71
CA GLY A 21 -1.26 3.95 1.93
C GLY A 21 -0.62 3.30 3.13
N GLU A 22 -0.35 4.12 4.12
CA GLU A 22 -0.02 3.69 5.46
C GLU A 22 -1.09 4.26 6.37
N ASN A 23 -2.02 3.40 6.76
CA ASN A 23 -2.95 3.74 7.81
C ASN A 23 -2.16 3.85 9.10
N VAL A 24 -2.07 5.07 9.63
CA VAL A 24 -1.47 5.36 10.94
C VAL A 24 -2.62 5.53 11.93
N PRO A 25 -3.16 4.44 12.50
CA PRO A 25 -4.20 4.54 13.51
C PRO A 25 -3.65 5.25 14.75
N ASP A 26 -4.46 6.13 15.32
CA ASP A 26 -4.16 6.71 16.62
C ASP A 26 -4.14 5.64 17.72
N GLU A 27 -3.63 6.00 18.91
CA GLU A 27 -3.47 5.06 20.01
C GLU A 27 -4.80 4.43 20.45
N GLN A 28 -5.90 5.16 20.33
CA GLN A 28 -7.23 4.69 20.71
C GLN A 28 -7.74 3.64 19.71
N GLU A 29 -7.59 3.89 18.41
CA GLU A 29 -8.01 2.97 17.37
C GLU A 29 -7.10 1.74 17.31
N ARG A 30 -5.79 1.88 17.53
CA ARG A 30 -4.87 0.74 17.74
C ARG A 30 -5.34 -0.15 18.87
N ASN A 31 -5.68 0.44 20.01
CA ASN A 31 -6.17 -0.30 21.17
C ASN A 31 -7.53 -0.96 20.94
N ARG A 32 -8.38 -0.40 20.07
CA ARG A 32 -9.67 -0.98 19.67
C ARG A 32 -9.46 -2.15 18.71
N LEU A 33 -8.62 -1.99 17.70
CA LEU A 33 -8.26 -3.04 16.74
C LEU A 33 -7.59 -4.22 17.45
N ASN A 34 -6.63 -3.98 18.36
CA ASN A 34 -5.99 -5.02 19.16
C ASN A 34 -7.00 -5.80 20.02
N ARG A 35 -8.00 -5.12 20.60
CA ARG A 35 -9.07 -5.75 21.38
C ARG A 35 -10.02 -6.58 20.53
N LEU A 36 -10.27 -6.19 19.29
CA LEU A 36 -11.09 -6.94 18.33
C LEU A 36 -10.32 -8.16 17.78
N ALA A 37 -9.05 -7.96 17.45
CA ALA A 37 -8.12 -9.00 17.01
C ALA A 37 -8.04 -10.14 18.04
N GLY A 38 -7.78 -9.80 19.31
CA GLY A 38 -7.70 -10.76 20.40
C GLY A 38 -9.00 -11.52 20.70
N LYS A 39 -10.15 -11.08 20.16
CA LYS A 39 -11.45 -11.74 20.34
C LYS A 39 -11.87 -12.61 19.16
N VAL A 40 -11.32 -12.40 17.96
CA VAL A 40 -11.83 -13.02 16.72
C VAL A 40 -10.77 -13.85 16.00
N LEU A 41 -9.48 -13.54 16.13
CA LEU A 41 -8.44 -14.13 15.27
C LEU A 41 -7.16 -14.38 16.08
N HIS A 42 -6.92 -15.62 16.49
CA HIS A 42 -5.76 -15.97 17.33
C HIS A 42 -4.45 -16.14 16.55
N GLU A 43 -4.47 -16.27 15.21
CA GLU A 43 -3.24 -16.62 14.45
C GLU A 43 -3.03 -15.89 13.12
N THR A 44 -4.00 -15.11 12.61
CA THR A 44 -3.91 -14.60 11.23
C THR A 44 -3.63 -13.10 11.11
N LEU A 45 -3.60 -12.37 12.23
CA LEU A 45 -3.55 -10.91 12.21
C LEU A 45 -2.16 -10.31 12.38
N ASP A 46 -1.19 -11.00 12.98
CA ASP A 46 0.20 -10.51 13.03
C ASP A 46 0.81 -10.40 11.62
N ALA A 47 0.33 -11.21 10.67
CA ALA A 47 0.69 -11.10 9.26
C ALA A 47 0.01 -9.93 8.53
N VAL A 48 -1.15 -9.46 9.03
CA VAL A 48 -1.94 -8.37 8.41
C VAL A 48 -1.65 -7.01 9.07
N PHE A 49 -1.29 -6.98 10.36
CA PHE A 49 -1.02 -5.76 11.13
C PHE A 49 0.47 -5.57 11.47
N GLY A 50 1.33 -6.58 11.29
CA GLY A 50 2.78 -6.44 11.50
C GLY A 50 3.48 -5.64 10.39
N GLU A 51 2.81 -5.47 9.26
CA GLU A 51 3.30 -4.70 8.13
C GLU A 51 2.46 -3.41 7.95
N PRO A 52 3.12 -2.27 7.63
CA PRO A 52 2.41 -1.09 7.15
C PRO A 52 1.42 -1.45 6.04
N ASN A 53 0.18 -0.96 6.15
CA ASN A 53 -0.89 -1.27 5.21
C ASN A 53 -1.92 -0.14 5.18
N ASP A 54 -2.74 -0.11 4.14
CA ASP A 54 -3.79 0.89 3.94
C ASP A 54 -5.17 0.46 4.47
N MET A 55 -5.20 -0.50 5.42
CA MET A 55 -6.36 -1.27 5.91
C MET A 55 -6.86 -2.40 5.00
N VAL A 56 -6.43 -2.46 3.73
CA VAL A 56 -6.88 -3.47 2.76
C VAL A 56 -5.69 -4.24 2.17
N ILE A 57 -4.60 -3.55 1.85
CA ILE A 57 -3.42 -4.05 1.17
C ILE A 57 -2.16 -3.62 1.93
N GLY A 58 -1.23 -4.56 2.13
CA GLY A 58 0.10 -4.30 2.69
C GLY A 58 1.05 -3.61 1.69
N VAL A 59 1.97 -2.80 2.21
CA VAL A 59 3.03 -2.12 1.44
C VAL A 59 3.87 -3.11 0.61
N SER A 60 4.22 -4.27 1.15
CA SER A 60 4.99 -5.33 0.48
C SER A 60 4.24 -5.89 -0.73
N SER A 61 2.92 -6.05 -0.63
CA SER A 61 2.08 -6.47 -1.75
C SER A 61 2.07 -5.42 -2.86
N MET A 62 2.03 -4.13 -2.51
CA MET A 62 2.08 -3.03 -3.48
C MET A 62 3.47 -2.88 -4.13
N GLN A 63 4.54 -3.16 -3.37
CA GLN A 63 5.91 -3.18 -3.89
C GLN A 63 6.22 -4.43 -4.73
N GLY A 64 5.52 -5.53 -4.48
CA GLY A 64 5.72 -6.83 -5.11
C GLY A 64 5.12 -6.99 -6.50
N VAL A 65 4.44 -5.97 -7.04
CA VAL A 65 3.85 -6.06 -8.38
C VAL A 65 4.97 -6.33 -9.42
N ARG A 66 4.70 -7.19 -10.42
CA ARG A 66 5.72 -7.72 -11.36
C ARG A 66 6.94 -8.36 -10.69
N GLY A 67 6.84 -8.80 -9.44
CA GLY A 67 7.99 -9.30 -8.68
C GLY A 67 9.08 -8.26 -8.44
N GLY A 68 8.73 -6.97 -8.40
CA GLY A 68 9.67 -5.86 -8.24
C GLY A 68 10.44 -5.48 -9.52
N ALA A 69 10.08 -6.04 -10.68
CA ALA A 69 10.76 -5.78 -11.95
C ALA A 69 10.34 -4.44 -12.59
N TYR A 70 10.61 -3.33 -11.92
CA TYR A 70 10.35 -1.98 -12.38
C TYR A 70 11.62 -1.14 -12.56
N PRO A 71 12.08 -0.88 -13.80
CA PRO A 71 13.26 -0.05 -14.06
C PRO A 71 13.03 1.45 -13.81
N ALA A 72 11.78 1.94 -13.80
CA ALA A 72 11.43 3.35 -13.60
C ALA A 72 10.25 3.53 -12.63
N PHE A 73 10.49 3.22 -11.35
CA PHE A 73 9.48 3.22 -10.30
C PHE A 73 9.66 4.36 -9.30
N ALA A 74 8.63 5.19 -9.12
CA ALA A 74 8.52 6.15 -8.06
C ALA A 74 7.44 5.71 -7.06
N MET A 75 7.71 5.86 -5.77
CA MET A 75 6.83 5.41 -4.70
C MET A 75 6.64 6.53 -3.68
N ASN A 76 5.37 6.82 -3.36
CA ASN A 76 5.00 7.78 -2.33
C ASN A 76 4.16 7.07 -1.26
N LEU A 77 4.68 7.03 -0.03
CA LEU A 77 3.93 6.61 1.14
C LEU A 77 3.06 7.76 1.64
N LEU A 78 1.78 7.48 1.86
CA LEU A 78 0.75 8.45 2.19
C LEU A 78 0.07 8.06 3.50
N PRO A 79 -0.14 8.98 4.46
CA PRO A 79 -0.77 8.69 5.73
C PRO A 79 -2.30 8.59 5.58
N CYS A 80 -2.78 7.60 4.83
CA CYS A 80 -4.20 7.39 4.56
C CYS A 80 -4.55 5.92 4.40
N ASP A 81 -5.85 5.64 4.48
CA ASP A 81 -6.43 4.35 4.12
C ASP A 81 -6.55 4.18 2.58
N HIS A 82 -6.95 2.97 2.18
CA HIS A 82 -7.08 2.52 0.80
C HIS A 82 -7.98 3.40 -0.09
N PHE A 83 -8.92 4.14 0.50
CA PHE A 83 -9.92 4.89 -0.25
C PHE A 83 -9.61 6.37 -0.39
N ARG A 84 -8.56 6.87 0.29
CA ARG A 84 -8.33 8.31 0.45
C ARG A 84 -7.09 8.84 -0.26
N TYR A 85 -6.49 8.03 -1.14
CA TYR A 85 -5.32 8.40 -1.93
C TYR A 85 -5.44 9.74 -2.66
N TYR A 86 -6.62 10.04 -3.20
CA TYR A 86 -6.85 11.25 -4.00
C TYR A 86 -7.61 12.34 -3.23
N ASP A 87 -7.96 12.07 -1.97
CA ASP A 87 -8.76 12.96 -1.13
C ASP A 87 -7.92 13.75 -0.12
N ILE A 88 -6.63 13.42 0.00
CA ILE A 88 -5.69 14.12 0.87
C ILE A 88 -4.77 15.05 0.06
N PRO A 89 -4.33 16.19 0.64
CA PRO A 89 -3.43 17.13 -0.04
C PRO A 89 -2.13 16.48 -0.55
N GLN A 90 -1.58 15.53 0.19
CA GLN A 90 -0.32 14.86 -0.12
C GLN A 90 -0.43 13.99 -1.38
N GLY A 91 -1.54 13.26 -1.53
CA GLY A 91 -1.77 12.42 -2.70
C GLY A 91 -2.02 13.24 -3.96
N LEU A 92 -2.81 14.32 -3.85
CA LEU A 92 -2.97 15.28 -4.95
C LEU A 92 -1.65 15.94 -5.35
N ALA A 93 -0.82 16.31 -4.38
CA ALA A 93 0.50 16.89 -4.64
C ALA A 93 1.43 15.88 -5.35
N ALA A 94 1.43 14.62 -4.92
CA ALA A 94 2.21 13.55 -5.55
C ALA A 94 1.83 13.35 -7.02
N VAL A 95 0.54 13.26 -7.32
CA VAL A 95 0.04 13.13 -8.70
C VAL A 95 0.41 14.37 -9.52
N LYS A 96 0.22 15.57 -8.96
CA LYS A 96 0.54 16.82 -9.65
C LYS A 96 2.02 16.92 -10.01
N GLN A 97 2.90 16.60 -9.06
CA GLN A 97 4.35 16.58 -9.28
C GLN A 97 4.74 15.57 -10.37
N TRP A 98 4.11 14.40 -10.38
CA TRP A 98 4.37 13.37 -11.39
C TRP A 98 3.95 13.78 -12.80
N ILE A 99 2.77 14.39 -12.94
CA ILE A 99 2.24 14.79 -14.26
C ILE A 99 3.02 15.97 -14.83
N ILE A 100 3.32 16.97 -14.00
CA ILE A 100 3.87 18.26 -14.46
C ILE A 100 5.40 18.22 -14.52
N GLY A 101 6.02 17.25 -13.85
CA GLY A 101 7.47 17.24 -13.63
C GLY A 101 7.89 18.19 -12.51
N SER A 102 9.15 18.07 -12.09
CA SER A 102 9.77 18.97 -11.10
C SER A 102 10.27 20.25 -11.74
#